data_AF-A0A916DFH1-F1
#
_entry.id   AF-A0A916DFH1-F1
#
_cell.length_a   1.000
_cell.length_b   1.000
_cell.length_c   1.000
_cell.angle_alpha   90.00
_cell.angle_beta   90.00
_cell.angle_gamma   90.00
#
_symmetry.space_group_name_H-M   'P 1'
#
loop_
_entity.id
_entity.type
_entity.pdbx_description
1 polymer ?
#
loop_
_entity_poly.entity_id
_entity_poly.type
_entity_poly.pdbx_seq_one_letter_code
_entity_poly.pdbx_strand_id
1 'polypeptide(L)'
;MSWIGPPATRPPLWILAIVTLSGVANAPPGAAALPACVDGPGACTLREAAAAAGIHLGFALDRSVISGARPGAALAAREASSVTAENAMKWRELSPSPGCYDFDDADALVEFAEANGQRIRGHTLVWGRANGPPPWWSDDLASAPDPAERARERIDSHVATVVGRWAGRIESWDVVNEPFATVGGALDAESPFHQALGSSYIDHALRAARTADPAARLFVNEVLLERDDAKFDATLALATSLLAAGAPLDGIGFQGHFLTRPAFDDLRTRLQRVADLGLDVELTEVDLPIAPLSAEPYPPTAQGDAYAEIVRACLAVSR
;
A
#
# COMPACT_ATOMS: atom_id res chain seq x y z
N MET A 1 -11.11 -47.87 -3.13
CA MET A 1 -11.39 -47.91 -1.69
C MET A 1 -11.79 -46.52 -1.26
N SER A 2 -12.97 -46.43 -0.67
CA SER A 2 -13.78 -45.25 -0.34
C SER A 2 -13.35 -44.62 1.00
N TRP A 3 -13.41 -43.27 1.05
CA TRP A 3 -14.00 -42.41 2.13
C TRP A 3 -13.45 -42.54 3.58
N ILE A 4 -12.97 -41.48 4.28
CA ILE A 4 -13.74 -40.47 5.07
C ILE A 4 -12.76 -39.41 5.67
N GLY A 5 -13.08 -38.09 5.60
CA GLY A 5 -12.47 -36.97 6.39
C GLY A 5 -13.25 -36.67 7.70
N PRO A 6 -13.26 -35.47 8.35
CA PRO A 6 -12.60 -34.16 8.15
C PRO A 6 -12.04 -33.57 9.51
N PRO A 7 -12.18 -32.25 9.88
CA PRO A 7 -11.41 -31.04 9.53
C PRO A 7 -10.70 -30.34 10.74
N ALA A 8 -9.75 -29.42 10.51
CA ALA A 8 -9.40 -28.28 11.41
C ALA A 8 -8.40 -27.33 10.71
N THR A 9 -8.84 -26.20 10.14
CA THR A 9 -8.84 -24.85 10.74
C THR A 9 -7.49 -24.34 11.26
N ARG A 10 -6.80 -23.55 10.42
CA ARG A 10 -6.43 -22.12 10.64
C ARG A 10 -5.52 -21.65 9.48
N PRO A 11 -5.86 -20.60 8.70
CA PRO A 11 -4.83 -19.86 7.98
C PRO A 11 -4.03 -19.00 9.00
N PRO A 12 -2.79 -18.59 8.68
CA PRO A 12 -2.05 -17.66 9.52
C PRO A 12 -2.81 -16.33 9.59
N LEU A 13 -2.86 -15.76 10.80
CA LEU A 13 -3.08 -14.32 10.98
C LEU A 13 -1.82 -13.62 10.48
N TRP A 14 -1.86 -13.09 9.27
CA TRP A 14 -0.90 -12.08 8.85
C TRP A 14 -1.36 -10.76 9.47
N ILE A 15 -0.61 -10.26 10.46
CA ILE A 15 -0.75 -8.89 10.91
C ILE A 15 0.17 -8.09 10.00
N LEU A 16 -0.42 -7.51 8.95
CA LEU A 16 0.24 -6.55 8.07
C LEU A 16 0.41 -5.25 8.85
N ALA A 17 1.62 -4.69 8.93
CA ALA A 17 1.85 -3.38 9.53
C ALA A 17 2.26 -2.36 8.45
N ILE A 18 1.48 -1.30 8.29
CA ILE A 18 1.78 -0.17 7.41
C ILE A 18 2.47 0.88 8.26
N VAL A 19 3.67 1.31 7.90
CA VAL A 19 4.36 2.42 8.58
C VAL A 19 4.42 3.61 7.62
N THR A 20 3.64 4.67 7.88
CA THR A 20 3.69 5.90 7.08
C THR A 20 4.33 7.05 7.87
N LEU A 21 5.20 7.81 7.20
CA LEU A 21 5.76 9.07 7.69
C LEU A 21 4.97 10.20 7.02
N SER A 22 4.29 11.03 7.81
CA SER A 22 3.62 12.23 7.30
C SER A 22 4.22 13.47 7.96
N GLY A 23 4.73 14.41 7.15
CA GLY A 23 5.31 15.66 7.65
C GLY A 23 4.26 16.60 8.24
N VAL A 24 4.47 17.06 9.47
CA VAL A 24 3.64 18.07 10.12
C VAL A 24 4.27 19.45 9.92
N ALA A 25 3.55 20.36 9.26
CA ALA A 25 3.91 21.77 9.19
C ALA A 25 3.53 22.50 10.50
N ASN A 26 4.52 23.17 11.11
CA ASN A 26 4.45 24.23 12.13
C ASN A 26 3.35 24.18 13.21
N ALA A 27 3.71 23.67 14.40
CA ALA A 27 3.00 23.96 15.66
C ALA A 27 3.71 25.11 16.44
N PRO A 28 2.96 26.01 17.13
CA PRO A 28 3.53 27.11 17.90
C PRO A 28 4.17 26.64 19.23
N PRO A 29 5.06 27.43 19.86
CA PRO A 29 5.76 27.04 21.06
C PRO A 29 4.83 27.09 22.28
N GLY A 30 4.34 25.93 22.67
CA GLY A 30 3.62 25.67 23.90
C GLY A 30 3.66 24.18 24.15
N ALA A 31 4.77 23.71 24.73
CA ALA A 31 5.01 22.31 25.02
C ALA A 31 3.94 21.77 26.00
N ALA A 32 2.86 21.23 25.46
CA ALA A 32 2.06 20.25 26.17
C ALA A 32 2.96 19.03 26.38
N ALA A 33 3.20 18.68 27.63
CA ALA A 33 3.98 17.50 28.00
C ALA A 33 3.42 16.27 27.27
N LEU A 34 4.31 15.54 26.59
CA LEU A 34 4.00 14.26 25.95
C LEU A 34 3.39 13.32 27.01
N PRO A 35 2.25 12.65 26.77
CA PRO A 35 1.72 11.71 27.73
C PRO A 35 2.67 10.50 27.85
N ALA A 36 2.75 10.03 29.09
CA ALA A 36 3.58 8.97 29.66
C ALA A 36 3.59 7.61 28.93
N CYS A 37 4.09 7.55 27.69
CA CYS A 37 4.31 6.28 26.98
C CYS A 37 5.60 5.54 27.45
N VAL A 38 6.20 5.98 28.56
CA VAL A 38 7.57 5.60 28.97
C VAL A 38 7.64 4.39 29.91
N ASP A 39 6.51 3.89 30.41
CA ASP A 39 6.48 2.82 31.42
C ASP A 39 6.21 1.42 30.84
N GLY A 40 7.07 0.97 29.92
CA GLY A 40 7.20 -0.44 29.53
C GLY A 40 6.26 -0.99 28.45
N PRO A 41 6.53 -2.21 27.93
CA PRO A 41 5.72 -2.84 26.89
C PRO A 41 4.29 -3.10 27.38
N GLY A 42 3.30 -2.55 26.67
CA GLY A 42 1.87 -2.69 26.97
C GLY A 42 1.20 -1.47 27.65
N ALA A 43 1.95 -0.41 27.96
CA ALA A 43 1.41 0.81 28.57
C ALA A 43 0.57 1.68 27.61
N CYS A 44 0.78 1.55 26.30
CA CYS A 44 0.05 2.26 25.24
C CYS A 44 -0.29 1.31 24.07
N THR A 45 -1.28 1.69 23.27
CA THR A 45 -1.60 1.04 21.98
C THR A 45 -0.52 1.31 20.93
N LEU A 46 -0.47 0.50 19.88
CA LEU A 46 0.49 0.69 18.79
C LEU A 46 0.29 2.06 18.10
N ARG A 47 -0.95 2.50 17.86
CA ARG A 47 -1.23 3.83 17.27
C ARG A 47 -0.78 4.98 18.17
N GLU A 48 -0.90 4.85 19.50
CA GLU A 48 -0.42 5.88 20.43
C GLU A 48 1.11 5.95 20.44
N ALA A 49 1.79 4.80 20.49
CA ALA A 49 3.25 4.74 20.40
C ALA A 49 3.77 5.30 19.07
N ALA A 50 3.13 4.94 17.95
CA ALA A 50 3.46 5.44 16.63
C ALA A 50 3.26 6.97 16.53
N ALA A 51 2.11 7.47 17.01
CA ALA A 51 1.83 8.91 17.01
C ALA A 51 2.84 9.70 17.86
N ALA A 52 3.25 9.17 19.02
CA ALA A 52 4.28 9.78 19.86
C ALA A 52 5.66 9.84 19.15
N ALA A 53 5.90 8.92 18.22
CA ALA A 53 7.10 8.90 17.37
C ALA A 53 6.94 9.65 16.04
N GLY A 54 5.78 10.30 15.79
CA GLY A 54 5.53 11.07 14.57
C GLY A 54 5.25 10.22 13.32
N ILE A 55 4.86 8.96 13.50
CA ILE A 55 4.51 8.04 12.41
C ILE A 55 3.09 7.49 12.57
N HIS A 56 2.55 6.91 11.50
CA HIS A 56 1.33 6.13 11.56
C HIS A 56 1.66 4.64 11.41
N LEU A 57 0.92 3.83 12.15
CA LEU A 57 0.92 2.38 12.04
C LEU A 57 -0.46 1.91 11.58
N GLY A 58 -0.54 1.12 10.51
CA GLY A 58 -1.81 0.68 9.93
C GLY A 58 -1.87 -0.81 9.66
N PHE A 59 -3.06 -1.36 9.39
CA PHE A 59 -3.25 -2.77 9.06
C PHE A 59 -4.02 -2.94 7.73
N ALA A 60 -3.71 -3.96 6.93
CA ALA A 60 -4.65 -4.41 5.90
C ALA A 60 -5.76 -5.24 6.52
N LEU A 61 -6.98 -5.00 6.05
CA LEU A 61 -8.17 -5.71 6.48
C LEU A 61 -8.93 -6.23 5.27
N ASP A 62 -9.40 -7.45 5.41
CA ASP A 62 -10.36 -8.08 4.50
C ASP A 62 -11.77 -7.98 5.07
N ARG A 63 -12.78 -8.07 4.19
CA ARG A 63 -14.19 -8.01 4.57
C ARG A 63 -14.55 -8.98 5.69
N SER A 64 -13.99 -10.19 5.67
CA SER A 64 -14.29 -11.21 6.69
C SER A 64 -13.78 -10.84 8.08
N VAL A 65 -12.74 -10.00 8.20
CA VAL A 65 -12.28 -9.47 9.49
C VAL A 65 -13.28 -8.44 10.01
N ILE A 66 -13.71 -7.54 9.13
CA ILE A 66 -14.60 -6.42 9.45
C ILE A 66 -15.99 -6.92 9.86
N SER A 67 -16.52 -7.93 9.17
CA SER A 67 -17.81 -8.55 9.49
C SER A 67 -17.78 -9.44 10.75
N GLY A 68 -16.59 -9.67 11.33
CA GLY A 68 -16.40 -10.55 12.48
C GLY A 68 -16.40 -12.05 12.14
N ALA A 69 -16.47 -12.42 10.85
CA ALA A 69 -16.32 -13.81 10.42
C ALA A 69 -14.90 -14.36 10.71
N ARG A 70 -13.89 -13.48 10.68
CA ARG A 70 -12.55 -13.72 11.19
C ARG A 70 -12.25 -12.78 12.37
N PRO A 71 -11.49 -13.22 13.38
CA PRO A 71 -11.05 -12.35 14.45
C PRO A 71 -10.08 -11.29 13.92
N GLY A 72 -10.11 -10.09 14.49
CA GLY A 72 -9.14 -9.04 14.17
C GLY A 72 -9.72 -7.63 14.24
N ALA A 73 -11.03 -7.44 14.02
CA ALA A 73 -11.65 -6.12 13.99
C ALA A 73 -11.40 -5.29 15.27
N ALA A 74 -11.59 -5.89 16.46
CA ALA A 74 -11.34 -5.18 17.72
C ALA A 74 -9.86 -4.81 17.93
N LEU A 75 -8.94 -5.67 17.46
CA LEU A 75 -7.50 -5.39 17.51
C LEU A 75 -7.16 -4.26 16.53
N ALA A 76 -7.64 -4.31 15.30
CA ALA A 76 -7.41 -3.28 14.31
C ALA A 76 -7.96 -1.92 14.77
N ALA A 77 -9.20 -1.88 15.26
CA ALA A 77 -9.82 -0.68 15.82
C ALA A 77 -8.98 -0.05 16.95
N ARG A 78 -8.41 -0.89 17.83
CA ARG A 78 -7.60 -0.44 18.96
C ARG A 78 -6.20 0.01 18.54
N GLU A 79 -5.53 -0.75 17.69
CA GLU A 79 -4.08 -0.64 17.48
C GLU A 79 -3.68 0.16 16.24
N ALA A 80 -4.49 0.13 15.17
CA ALA A 80 -4.12 0.71 13.89
C ALA A 80 -4.61 2.16 13.80
N SER A 81 -3.74 3.06 13.37
CA SER A 81 -4.02 4.46 12.97
C SER A 81 -4.45 4.62 11.52
N SER A 82 -4.18 3.63 10.67
CA SER A 82 -4.54 3.59 9.26
C SER A 82 -5.03 2.19 8.86
N VAL A 83 -5.89 2.07 7.86
CA VAL A 83 -6.28 0.78 7.29
C VAL A 83 -6.26 0.78 5.77
N THR A 84 -6.01 -0.40 5.20
CA THR A 84 -6.01 -0.64 3.76
C THR A 84 -6.92 -1.83 3.45
N ALA A 85 -7.67 -1.77 2.35
CA ALA A 85 -8.43 -2.94 1.87
C ALA A 85 -7.45 -3.98 1.33
N GLU A 86 -7.45 -5.20 1.86
CA GLU A 86 -6.56 -6.26 1.35
C GLU A 86 -6.87 -6.57 -0.14
N ASN A 87 -8.16 -6.56 -0.50
CA ASN A 87 -8.61 -6.82 -1.88
C ASN A 87 -9.75 -5.92 -2.35
N ALA A 88 -10.67 -5.51 -1.46
CA ALA A 88 -11.95 -4.90 -1.85
C ALA A 88 -11.85 -3.61 -2.68
N MET A 89 -10.70 -2.94 -2.71
CA MET A 89 -10.46 -1.73 -3.51
C MET A 89 -9.63 -1.97 -4.78
N LYS A 90 -9.26 -3.22 -5.10
CA LYS A 90 -8.61 -3.55 -6.37
C LYS A 90 -9.62 -3.41 -7.51
N TRP A 91 -9.19 -2.88 -8.66
CA TRP A 91 -10.08 -2.63 -9.81
C TRP A 91 -10.87 -3.89 -10.22
N ARG A 92 -10.23 -5.06 -10.22
CA ARG A 92 -10.88 -6.34 -10.50
C ARG A 92 -12.11 -6.61 -9.62
N GLU A 93 -11.99 -6.34 -8.32
CA GLU A 93 -13.07 -6.58 -7.35
C GLU A 93 -14.16 -5.51 -7.48
N LEU A 94 -13.76 -4.26 -7.69
CA LEU A 94 -14.67 -3.13 -7.78
C LEU A 94 -15.55 -3.13 -9.03
N SER A 95 -15.08 -3.65 -10.17
CA SER A 95 -15.77 -3.49 -11.45
C SER A 95 -16.11 -4.83 -12.13
N PRO A 96 -17.25 -5.46 -11.79
CA PRO A 96 -17.64 -6.75 -12.35
C PRO A 96 -17.97 -6.70 -13.85
N SER A 97 -18.40 -5.55 -14.37
CA SER A 97 -18.66 -5.31 -15.80
C SER A 97 -18.34 -3.86 -16.17
N PRO A 98 -18.09 -3.55 -17.46
CA PRO A 98 -17.70 -2.19 -17.87
C PRO A 98 -18.71 -1.14 -17.41
N GLY A 99 -18.24 -0.15 -16.64
CA GLY A 99 -19.07 0.95 -16.12
C GLY A 99 -19.98 0.59 -14.94
N CYS A 100 -19.96 -0.65 -14.47
CA CYS A 100 -20.66 -1.07 -13.26
C CYS A 100 -19.65 -1.26 -12.12
N TYR A 101 -20.06 -0.89 -10.91
CA TYR A 101 -19.24 -0.98 -9.72
C TYR A 101 -20.00 -1.63 -8.56
N ASP A 102 -19.28 -2.48 -7.83
CA ASP A 102 -19.66 -2.98 -6.52
C ASP A 102 -18.72 -2.36 -5.49
N PHE A 103 -19.30 -1.58 -4.57
CA PHE A 103 -18.55 -0.89 -3.53
C PHE A 103 -18.85 -1.43 -2.14
N ASP A 104 -19.70 -2.44 -1.99
CA ASP A 104 -20.26 -2.84 -0.70
C ASP A 104 -19.15 -3.20 0.32
N ASP A 105 -18.16 -3.98 -0.13
CA ASP A 105 -17.05 -4.38 0.74
C ASP A 105 -16.03 -3.26 0.99
N ALA A 106 -15.80 -2.39 -0.01
CA ALA A 106 -14.90 -1.25 0.14
C ALA A 106 -15.51 -0.17 1.05
N ASP A 107 -16.81 0.11 0.91
CA ASP A 107 -17.53 1.03 1.79
C ASP A 107 -17.55 0.52 3.22
N ALA A 108 -17.74 -0.78 3.44
CA ALA A 108 -17.68 -1.35 4.78
C ALA A 108 -16.31 -1.14 5.46
N LEU A 109 -15.21 -1.12 4.70
CA LEU A 109 -13.90 -0.76 5.22
C LEU A 109 -13.80 0.73 5.54
N VAL A 110 -14.26 1.60 4.64
CA VAL A 110 -14.24 3.05 4.86
C VAL A 110 -15.06 3.41 6.09
N GLU A 111 -16.26 2.85 6.24
CA GLU A 111 -17.13 3.03 7.41
C GLU A 111 -16.48 2.51 8.69
N PHE A 112 -15.83 1.33 8.64
CA PHE A 112 -15.07 0.81 9.77
C PHE A 112 -13.94 1.77 10.18
N ALA A 113 -13.18 2.29 9.21
CA ALA A 113 -12.09 3.20 9.47
C ALA A 113 -12.57 4.51 10.11
N GLU A 114 -13.61 5.12 9.53
CA GLU A 114 -14.21 6.36 10.02
C GLU A 114 -14.78 6.20 11.44
N ALA A 115 -15.49 5.09 11.70
CA ALA A 115 -16.05 4.79 13.02
C ALA A 115 -14.97 4.66 14.11
N ASN A 116 -13.74 4.29 13.72
CA ASN A 116 -12.61 4.10 14.63
C ASN A 116 -11.56 5.23 14.56
N GLY A 117 -11.86 6.32 13.86
CA GLY A 117 -10.92 7.44 13.69
C GLY A 117 -9.58 6.98 13.09
N GLN A 118 -9.66 6.18 12.03
CA GLN A 118 -8.53 5.67 11.26
C GLN A 118 -8.42 6.41 9.93
N ARG A 119 -7.18 6.63 9.50
CA ARG A 119 -6.86 7.01 8.13
C ARG A 119 -7.12 5.82 7.20
N ILE A 120 -7.31 6.10 5.92
CA ILE A 120 -7.52 5.06 4.91
C ILE A 120 -6.47 5.25 3.82
N ARG A 121 -5.83 4.15 3.42
CA ARG A 121 -5.09 4.09 2.18
C ARG A 121 -5.86 3.27 1.15
N GLY A 122 -6.11 3.86 0.00
CA GLY A 122 -6.75 3.19 -1.12
C GLY A 122 -5.74 2.33 -1.88
N HIS A 123 -6.03 1.03 -2.00
CA HIS A 123 -5.17 0.06 -2.66
C HIS A 123 -6.00 -0.86 -3.56
N THR A 124 -5.89 -0.79 -4.88
CA THR A 124 -5.08 0.11 -5.72
C THR A 124 -5.83 0.36 -7.03
N LEU A 125 -5.57 1.51 -7.67
CA LEU A 125 -6.31 1.93 -8.87
C LEU A 125 -5.85 1.18 -10.12
N VAL A 126 -4.55 1.02 -10.32
CA VAL A 126 -3.99 0.35 -11.52
C VAL A 126 -2.89 -0.62 -11.10
N TRP A 127 -3.10 -1.91 -11.38
CA TRP A 127 -2.14 -2.98 -11.06
C TRP A 127 -2.06 -4.00 -12.19
N GLY A 128 -0.88 -4.19 -12.77
CA GLY A 128 -0.69 -5.03 -13.97
C GLY A 128 -0.77 -6.55 -13.77
N ARG A 129 -0.91 -7.03 -12.52
CA ARG A 129 -0.95 -8.47 -12.21
C ARG A 129 -2.34 -9.07 -12.40
N ALA A 130 -2.44 -10.40 -12.39
CA ALA A 130 -3.68 -11.14 -12.63
C ALA A 130 -4.90 -10.70 -11.77
N ASN A 131 -4.66 -10.20 -10.56
CA ASN A 131 -5.70 -9.75 -9.63
C ASN A 131 -6.02 -8.24 -9.74
N GLY A 132 -5.41 -7.52 -10.69
CA GLY A 132 -5.60 -6.09 -10.88
C GLY A 132 -6.69 -5.75 -11.90
N PRO A 133 -6.55 -6.13 -13.19
CA PRO A 133 -7.53 -5.80 -14.21
C PRO A 133 -8.85 -6.57 -14.03
N PRO A 134 -9.99 -5.93 -14.33
CA PRO A 134 -11.28 -6.62 -14.40
C PRO A 134 -11.30 -7.76 -15.42
N PRO A 135 -12.13 -8.80 -15.21
CA PRO A 135 -12.22 -9.93 -16.15
C PRO A 135 -12.61 -9.55 -17.57
N TRP A 136 -13.34 -8.44 -17.74
CA TRP A 136 -13.80 -7.92 -19.03
C TRP A 136 -12.75 -7.07 -19.77
N TRP A 137 -11.64 -6.70 -19.13
CA TRP A 137 -10.66 -5.75 -19.68
C TRP A 137 -10.17 -6.13 -21.08
N SER A 138 -9.70 -7.37 -21.25
CA SER A 138 -9.10 -7.82 -22.51
C SER A 138 -10.12 -7.85 -23.66
N ASP A 139 -11.34 -8.32 -23.39
CA ASP A 139 -12.40 -8.38 -24.39
C ASP A 139 -12.88 -6.98 -24.78
N ASP A 140 -12.96 -6.06 -23.81
CA ASP A 140 -13.32 -4.66 -24.05
C ASP A 140 -12.30 -3.96 -24.96
N LEU A 141 -11.00 -4.15 -24.71
CA LEU A 141 -9.94 -3.61 -25.58
C LEU A 141 -9.94 -4.24 -26.97
N ALA A 142 -10.08 -5.57 -27.06
CA ALA A 142 -10.08 -6.29 -28.34
C ALA A 142 -11.28 -5.90 -29.23
N SER A 143 -12.39 -5.48 -28.64
CA SER A 143 -13.59 -5.01 -29.35
C SER A 143 -13.48 -3.55 -29.85
N ALA A 144 -12.49 -2.79 -29.39
CA ALA A 144 -12.36 -1.38 -29.68
C ALA A 144 -11.62 -1.14 -31.02
N PRO A 145 -12.02 -0.13 -31.83
CA PRO A 145 -11.27 0.27 -33.02
C PRO A 145 -9.85 0.74 -32.70
N ASP A 146 -9.68 1.42 -31.56
CA ASP A 146 -8.39 1.82 -30.99
C ASP A 146 -8.29 1.30 -29.54
N PRO A 147 -7.55 0.19 -29.32
CA PRO A 147 -7.35 -0.36 -27.98
C PRO A 147 -6.62 0.59 -27.02
N ALA A 148 -5.74 1.45 -27.52
CA ALA A 148 -5.00 2.40 -26.68
C ALA A 148 -5.91 3.54 -26.23
N GLU A 149 -6.73 4.10 -27.12
CA GLU A 149 -7.76 5.08 -26.73
C GLU A 149 -8.73 4.47 -25.72
N ARG A 150 -9.25 3.26 -25.98
CA ARG A 150 -10.14 2.57 -25.04
C ARG A 150 -9.49 2.36 -23.68
N ALA A 151 -8.21 1.97 -23.63
CA ALA A 151 -7.50 1.79 -22.37
C ALA A 151 -7.42 3.09 -21.56
N ARG A 152 -7.16 4.24 -22.21
CA ARG A 152 -7.17 5.56 -21.53
C ARG A 152 -8.55 5.90 -20.99
N GLU A 153 -9.59 5.74 -21.81
CA GLU A 153 -10.98 5.99 -21.39
C GLU A 153 -11.37 5.15 -20.17
N ARG A 154 -10.95 3.87 -20.12
CA ARG A 154 -11.23 2.99 -18.99
C ARG A 154 -10.45 3.38 -17.73
N ILE A 155 -9.19 3.77 -17.85
CA ILE A 155 -8.40 4.29 -16.71
C ILE A 155 -9.02 5.58 -16.19
N ASP A 156 -9.32 6.55 -17.05
CA ASP A 156 -9.94 7.83 -16.67
C ASP A 156 -11.28 7.61 -15.97
N SER A 157 -12.16 6.81 -16.58
CA SER A 157 -13.48 6.51 -16.00
C SER A 157 -13.36 5.77 -14.66
N HIS A 158 -12.43 4.82 -14.54
CA HIS A 158 -12.22 4.08 -13.31
C HIS A 158 -11.69 4.96 -12.19
N VAL A 159 -10.59 5.66 -12.45
CA VAL A 159 -9.95 6.54 -11.47
C VAL A 159 -10.91 7.63 -11.03
N ALA A 160 -11.63 8.27 -11.96
CA ALA A 160 -12.62 9.30 -11.61
C ALA A 160 -13.76 8.74 -10.75
N THR A 161 -14.26 7.54 -11.05
CA THR A 161 -15.36 6.92 -10.29
C THR A 161 -14.90 6.52 -8.88
N VAL A 162 -13.76 5.84 -8.78
CA VAL A 162 -13.28 5.25 -7.52
C VAL A 162 -12.69 6.30 -6.60
N VAL A 163 -11.79 7.15 -7.10
CA VAL A 163 -11.22 8.24 -6.29
C VAL A 163 -12.31 9.26 -5.95
N GLY A 164 -13.16 9.63 -6.91
CA GLY A 164 -14.26 10.57 -6.70
C GLY A 164 -15.28 10.12 -5.66
N ARG A 165 -15.54 8.81 -5.52
CA ARG A 165 -16.45 8.26 -4.50
C ARG A 165 -16.02 8.61 -3.07
N TRP A 166 -14.71 8.57 -2.81
CA TRP A 166 -14.15 8.78 -1.47
C TRP A 166 -13.24 10.01 -1.41
N ALA A 167 -13.44 10.98 -2.30
CA ALA A 167 -12.68 12.22 -2.32
C ALA A 167 -12.77 12.94 -0.97
N GLY A 168 -11.62 13.30 -0.40
CA GLY A 168 -11.49 13.89 0.93
C GLY A 168 -11.67 12.93 2.11
N ARG A 169 -12.00 11.66 1.86
CA ARG A 169 -12.14 10.60 2.89
C ARG A 169 -10.93 9.66 2.92
N ILE A 170 -10.34 9.37 1.76
CA ILE A 170 -9.12 8.57 1.62
C ILE A 170 -7.92 9.52 1.52
N GLU A 171 -6.95 9.36 2.41
CA GLU A 171 -5.80 10.26 2.50
C GLU A 171 -4.72 9.96 1.45
N SER A 172 -4.51 8.69 1.13
CA SER A 172 -3.52 8.27 0.15
C SER A 172 -4.02 7.16 -0.76
N TRP A 173 -3.55 7.17 -2.00
CA TRP A 173 -3.82 6.13 -3.00
C TRP A 173 -2.52 5.54 -3.51
N ASP A 174 -2.45 4.21 -3.50
CA ASP A 174 -1.55 3.49 -4.39
C ASP A 174 -2.18 3.57 -5.79
N VAL A 175 -1.76 4.57 -6.58
CA VAL A 175 -2.34 4.85 -7.91
C VAL A 175 -1.88 3.80 -8.91
N VAL A 176 -0.58 3.49 -8.89
CA VAL A 176 0.00 2.41 -9.67
C VAL A 176 0.73 1.47 -8.73
N ASN A 177 0.32 0.21 -8.74
CA ASN A 177 0.99 -0.86 -8.02
C ASN A 177 1.82 -1.70 -8.99
N GLU A 178 3.04 -2.03 -8.58
CA GLU A 178 3.98 -2.91 -9.28
C GLU A 178 4.15 -2.66 -10.79
N PRO A 179 4.61 -1.47 -11.22
CA PRO A 179 4.84 -1.20 -12.64
C PRO A 179 6.01 -2.01 -13.24
N PHE A 180 6.87 -2.60 -12.41
CA PHE A 180 8.03 -3.38 -12.84
C PHE A 180 7.77 -4.90 -12.86
N ALA A 181 8.59 -5.63 -13.61
CA ALA A 181 8.70 -7.07 -13.47
C ALA A 181 9.01 -7.43 -12.01
N THR A 182 8.64 -8.63 -11.55
CA THR A 182 8.77 -9.00 -10.13
C THR A 182 10.20 -8.85 -9.61
N VAL A 183 11.21 -9.08 -10.47
CA VAL A 183 12.63 -8.86 -10.17
C VAL A 183 13.30 -8.04 -11.28
N GLY A 184 14.32 -7.28 -10.92
CA GLY A 184 15.01 -6.36 -11.82
C GLY A 184 14.23 -5.07 -12.09
N GLY A 185 14.88 -4.16 -12.82
CA GLY A 185 14.38 -2.80 -13.08
C GLY A 185 13.62 -2.61 -14.40
N ALA A 186 13.23 -3.70 -15.07
CA ALA A 186 12.45 -3.60 -16.32
C ALA A 186 10.97 -3.40 -16.01
N LEU A 187 10.29 -2.52 -16.76
CA LEU A 187 8.83 -2.43 -16.70
C LEU A 187 8.20 -3.77 -17.06
N ASP A 188 7.05 -4.07 -16.45
CA ASP A 188 6.36 -5.33 -16.70
C ASP A 188 5.76 -5.36 -18.11
N ALA A 189 6.40 -6.11 -19.01
CA ALA A 189 5.93 -6.30 -20.38
C ALA A 189 4.62 -7.09 -20.48
N GLU A 190 4.26 -7.83 -19.43
CA GLU A 190 3.01 -8.60 -19.35
C GLU A 190 1.86 -7.79 -18.76
N SER A 191 2.12 -6.58 -18.25
CA SER A 191 1.06 -5.70 -17.77
C SER A 191 0.15 -5.30 -18.94
N PRO A 192 -1.17 -5.56 -18.88
CA PRO A 192 -2.07 -5.22 -19.98
C PRO A 192 -2.20 -3.71 -20.16
N PHE A 193 -1.96 -2.93 -19.10
CA PHE A 193 -1.87 -1.46 -19.20
C PHE A 193 -0.61 -1.03 -19.95
N HIS A 194 0.52 -1.69 -19.70
CA HIS A 194 1.77 -1.42 -20.42
C HIS A 194 1.68 -1.86 -21.89
N GLN A 195 1.05 -2.99 -22.19
CA GLN A 195 0.83 -3.46 -23.56
C GLN A 195 -0.05 -2.49 -24.36
N ALA A 196 -1.07 -1.91 -23.73
CA ALA A 196 -1.97 -0.96 -24.40
C ALA A 196 -1.36 0.45 -24.56
N LEU A 197 -0.59 0.93 -23.58
CA LEU A 197 -0.21 2.35 -23.47
C LEU A 197 1.30 2.63 -23.35
N GLY A 198 2.13 1.59 -23.32
CA GLY A 198 3.53 1.71 -22.91
C GLY A 198 3.64 2.21 -21.46
N SER A 199 4.73 2.89 -21.09
CA SER A 199 4.89 3.46 -19.74
C SER A 199 3.99 4.65 -19.44
N SER A 200 3.32 5.22 -20.46
CA SER A 200 2.54 6.45 -20.33
C SER A 200 1.32 6.33 -19.42
N TYR A 201 0.82 5.10 -19.19
CA TYR A 201 -0.31 4.88 -18.27
C TYR A 201 -0.01 5.34 -16.84
N ILE A 202 1.26 5.35 -16.43
CA ILE A 202 1.67 5.69 -15.05
C ILE A 202 1.42 7.18 -14.79
N ASP A 203 1.97 8.06 -15.63
CA ASP A 203 1.71 9.51 -15.56
C ASP A 203 0.22 9.82 -15.76
N HIS A 204 -0.42 9.14 -16.72
CA HIS A 204 -1.84 9.34 -17.01
C HIS A 204 -2.73 9.02 -15.80
N ALA A 205 -2.52 7.88 -15.13
CA ALA A 205 -3.28 7.50 -13.94
C ALA A 205 -3.05 8.47 -12.77
N LEU A 206 -1.81 8.92 -12.55
CA LEU A 206 -1.49 9.94 -11.53
C LEU A 206 -2.24 11.25 -11.79
N ARG A 207 -2.26 11.74 -13.03
CA ARG A 207 -2.99 12.97 -13.40
C ARG A 207 -4.51 12.81 -13.26
N ALA A 208 -5.05 11.65 -13.64
CA ALA A 208 -6.46 11.34 -13.44
C ALA A 208 -6.82 11.34 -11.95
N ALA A 209 -5.99 10.71 -11.10
CA ALA A 209 -6.22 10.63 -9.66
C ALA A 209 -6.16 12.02 -9.00
N ARG A 210 -5.17 12.85 -9.36
CA ARG A 210 -5.08 14.24 -8.88
C ARG A 210 -6.29 15.08 -9.28
N THR A 211 -6.84 14.85 -10.48
CA THR A 211 -8.02 15.56 -10.95
C THR A 211 -9.27 15.16 -10.16
N ALA A 212 -9.39 13.87 -9.82
CA ALA A 212 -10.51 13.33 -9.07
C ALA A 212 -10.49 13.73 -7.58
N ASP A 213 -9.31 13.76 -6.94
CA ASP A 213 -9.13 14.29 -5.60
C ASP A 213 -7.81 15.06 -5.48
N PRO A 214 -7.86 16.40 -5.48
CA PRO A 214 -6.68 17.24 -5.32
C PRO A 214 -6.00 17.13 -3.95
N ALA A 215 -6.67 16.63 -2.91
CA ALA A 215 -6.16 16.56 -1.55
C ALA A 215 -5.46 15.22 -1.23
N ALA A 216 -5.79 14.14 -1.93
CA ALA A 216 -5.20 12.84 -1.69
C ALA A 216 -3.70 12.81 -2.06
N ARG A 217 -2.91 12.07 -1.29
CA ARG A 217 -1.50 11.75 -1.57
C ARG A 217 -1.43 10.61 -2.60
N LEU A 218 -0.64 10.76 -3.65
CA LEU A 218 -0.59 9.82 -4.77
C LEU A 218 0.74 9.06 -4.79
N PHE A 219 0.66 7.73 -4.70
CA PHE A 219 1.82 6.85 -4.60
C PHE A 219 1.97 5.92 -5.81
N VAL A 220 3.23 5.61 -6.12
CA VAL A 220 3.60 4.37 -6.82
C VAL A 220 4.07 3.38 -5.75
N ASN A 221 3.45 2.21 -5.68
CA ASN A 221 3.74 1.17 -4.69
C ASN A 221 4.41 -0.03 -5.35
N GLU A 222 5.49 -0.56 -4.77
CA GLU A 222 6.29 -1.61 -5.42
C GLU A 222 6.93 -2.58 -4.41
N VAL A 223 7.13 -3.81 -4.87
CA VAL A 223 7.69 -4.92 -4.09
C VAL A 223 9.20 -5.02 -4.24
N LEU A 224 9.89 -5.59 -3.25
CA LEU A 224 11.33 -5.85 -3.25
C LEU A 224 12.22 -4.60 -3.32
N LEU A 225 11.66 -3.39 -3.18
CA LEU A 225 12.45 -2.16 -3.15
C LEU A 225 13.43 -2.12 -1.98
N GLU A 226 13.19 -2.87 -0.91
CA GLU A 226 14.06 -3.01 0.24
C GLU A 226 15.30 -3.88 -0.03
N ARG A 227 15.38 -4.58 -1.16
CA ARG A 227 16.42 -5.58 -1.44
C ARG A 227 16.97 -5.59 -2.86
N ASP A 228 16.14 -5.43 -3.88
CA ASP A 228 16.56 -5.50 -5.28
C ASP A 228 17.15 -4.14 -5.70
N ASP A 229 18.47 -4.06 -5.88
CA ASP A 229 19.16 -2.82 -6.28
C ASP A 229 18.70 -2.33 -7.66
N ALA A 230 18.58 -3.23 -8.63
CA ALA A 230 18.21 -2.87 -10.00
C ALA A 230 16.78 -2.34 -10.07
N LYS A 231 15.86 -2.94 -9.31
CA LYS A 231 14.49 -2.46 -9.20
C LYS A 231 14.41 -1.12 -8.46
N PHE A 232 15.16 -0.97 -7.38
CA PHE A 232 15.18 0.29 -6.62
C PHE A 232 15.73 1.45 -7.45
N ASP A 233 16.85 1.27 -8.15
CA ASP A 233 17.41 2.30 -9.02
C ASP A 233 16.46 2.64 -10.19
N ALA A 234 15.77 1.64 -10.76
CA ALA A 234 14.76 1.87 -11.78
C ALA A 234 13.53 2.64 -11.25
N THR A 235 13.12 2.36 -10.01
CA THR A 235 12.02 3.08 -9.35
C THR A 235 12.38 4.54 -9.09
N LEU A 236 13.61 4.82 -8.64
CA LEU A 236 14.09 6.20 -8.49
C LEU A 236 14.20 6.92 -9.84
N ALA A 237 14.65 6.24 -10.89
CA ALA A 237 14.71 6.79 -12.23
C ALA A 237 13.30 7.14 -12.76
N LEU A 238 12.33 6.23 -12.57
CA LEU A 238 10.92 6.47 -12.91
C LEU A 238 10.37 7.68 -12.15
N ALA A 239 10.52 7.71 -10.82
CA ALA A 239 10.06 8.81 -9.97
C ALA A 239 10.65 10.15 -10.41
N THR A 240 11.96 10.19 -10.66
CA THR A 240 12.65 11.38 -11.16
C THR A 240 12.09 11.85 -12.51
N SER A 241 11.82 10.91 -13.43
CA SER A 241 11.25 11.22 -14.74
C SER A 241 9.82 11.77 -14.65
N LEU A 242 9.00 11.22 -13.74
CA LEU A 242 7.64 11.66 -13.48
C LEU A 242 7.63 13.08 -12.89
N LEU A 243 8.48 13.34 -11.89
CA LEU A 243 8.63 14.66 -11.29
C LEU A 243 9.11 15.70 -12.32
N ALA A 244 10.10 15.34 -13.17
CA ALA A 244 10.58 16.21 -14.24
C ALA A 244 9.49 16.52 -15.30
N ALA A 245 8.57 15.59 -15.52
CA ALA A 245 7.41 15.77 -16.41
C ALA A 245 6.22 16.49 -15.73
N GLY A 246 6.34 16.88 -14.46
CA GLY A 246 5.26 17.51 -13.70
C GLY A 246 4.09 16.57 -13.42
N ALA A 247 4.35 15.27 -13.31
CA ALA A 247 3.37 14.30 -12.81
C ALA A 247 3.10 14.57 -11.32
N PRO A 248 1.86 14.42 -10.84
CA PRO A 248 1.51 14.69 -9.44
C PRO A 248 1.87 13.51 -8.52
N LEU A 249 3.14 13.10 -8.50
CA LEU A 249 3.64 12.04 -7.63
C LEU A 249 4.02 12.60 -6.27
N ASP A 250 3.41 12.07 -5.21
CA ASP A 250 3.67 12.53 -3.83
C ASP A 250 4.57 11.58 -3.05
N GLY A 251 4.61 10.29 -3.40
CA GLY A 251 5.42 9.34 -2.66
C GLY A 251 5.68 8.00 -3.35
N ILE A 252 6.59 7.23 -2.76
CA ILE A 252 6.88 5.84 -3.13
C ILE A 252 6.54 4.92 -1.95
N GLY A 253 5.72 3.92 -2.22
CA GLY A 253 5.40 2.84 -1.30
C GLY A 253 6.37 1.67 -1.49
N PHE A 254 6.99 1.23 -0.41
CA PHE A 254 7.72 -0.02 -0.34
C PHE A 254 6.77 -1.04 0.30
N GLN A 255 6.37 -2.08 -0.43
CA GLN A 255 5.52 -3.11 0.16
C GLN A 255 6.17 -3.68 1.43
N GLY A 256 7.47 -4.01 1.38
CA GLY A 256 8.15 -4.49 2.58
C GLY A 256 7.74 -5.90 2.97
N HIS A 257 7.43 -6.75 1.98
CA HIS A 257 7.36 -8.20 2.15
C HIS A 257 8.76 -8.77 2.38
N PHE A 258 9.29 -8.60 3.59
CA PHE A 258 10.67 -8.94 3.90
C PHE A 258 10.87 -10.46 3.83
N LEU A 259 11.80 -10.92 2.99
CA LEU A 259 12.15 -12.35 2.92
C LEU A 259 13.04 -12.80 4.09
N THR A 260 13.79 -11.85 4.66
CA THR A 260 14.73 -12.00 5.77
C THR A 260 14.79 -10.68 6.52
N ARG A 261 15.32 -10.68 7.74
CA ARG A 261 15.65 -9.44 8.47
C ARG A 261 16.47 -8.50 7.57
N PRO A 262 16.04 -7.25 7.35
CA PRO A 262 16.80 -6.31 6.54
C PRO A 262 18.05 -5.85 7.29
N ALA A 263 19.09 -5.44 6.55
CA ALA A 263 20.16 -4.65 7.14
C ALA A 263 19.64 -3.23 7.38
N PHE A 264 19.76 -2.74 8.62
CA PHE A 264 19.26 -1.43 9.02
C PHE A 264 19.75 -0.30 8.10
N ASP A 265 21.06 -0.25 7.82
CA ASP A 265 21.65 0.82 7.01
C ASP A 265 21.21 0.78 5.55
N ASP A 266 21.01 -0.42 4.98
CA ASP A 266 20.55 -0.58 3.61
C ASP A 266 19.11 -0.07 3.47
N LEU A 267 18.22 -0.49 4.37
CA LEU A 267 16.83 -0.02 4.38
C LEU A 267 16.77 1.49 4.59
N ARG A 268 17.43 2.02 5.64
CA ARG A 268 17.46 3.46 5.93
C ARG A 268 17.98 4.26 4.72
N THR A 269 19.05 3.81 4.07
CA THR A 269 19.64 4.50 2.92
C THR A 269 18.70 4.53 1.73
N ARG A 270 17.99 3.43 1.45
CA ARG A 270 16.99 3.38 0.37
C ARG A 270 15.80 4.30 0.66
N LEU A 271 15.29 4.29 1.90
CA LEU A 271 14.22 5.20 2.31
C LEU A 271 14.66 6.67 2.21
N GLN A 272 15.88 7.00 2.63
CA GLN A 272 16.43 8.36 2.54
C GLN A 272 16.57 8.83 1.09
N ARG A 273 17.04 7.97 0.18
CA ARG A 273 17.18 8.33 -1.25
C ARG A 273 15.84 8.68 -1.91
N VAL A 274 14.71 8.12 -1.44
CA VAL A 274 13.37 8.56 -1.89
C VAL A 274 13.03 9.91 -1.29
N ALA A 275 13.25 10.09 0.03
CA ALA A 275 12.99 11.37 0.71
C ALA A 275 13.81 12.54 0.11
N ASP A 276 15.04 12.28 -0.33
CA ASP A 276 15.93 13.26 -0.98
C ASP A 276 15.37 13.77 -2.32
N LEU A 277 14.41 13.06 -2.95
CA LEU A 277 13.65 13.54 -4.12
C LEU A 277 12.51 14.49 -3.75
N GLY A 278 12.28 14.76 -2.45
CA GLY A 278 11.13 15.51 -1.94
C GLY A 278 9.83 14.71 -1.90
N LEU A 279 9.92 13.38 -2.03
CA LEU A 279 8.79 12.45 -1.99
C LEU A 279 8.56 11.91 -0.58
N ASP A 280 7.32 11.59 -0.24
CA ASP A 280 7.02 10.75 0.91
C ASP A 280 7.49 9.32 0.66
N VAL A 281 7.84 8.63 1.74
CA VAL A 281 8.18 7.21 1.73
C VAL A 281 7.37 6.50 2.80
N GLU A 282 6.74 5.39 2.40
CA GLU A 282 5.90 4.57 3.27
C GLU A 282 6.30 3.10 3.12
N LEU A 283 6.34 2.37 4.24
CA LEU A 283 6.31 0.91 4.19
C LEU A 283 4.84 0.48 4.23
N THR A 284 4.33 -0.11 3.16
CA THR A 284 2.90 -0.21 2.90
C THR A 284 2.28 -1.56 3.22
N GLU A 285 3.07 -2.63 3.25
CA GLU A 285 2.61 -4.01 3.34
C GLU A 285 3.56 -4.89 4.19
N VAL A 286 4.07 -4.35 5.31
CA VAL A 286 5.14 -5.03 6.06
C VAL A 286 4.66 -6.36 6.62
N ASP A 287 5.35 -7.42 6.21
CA ASP A 287 5.40 -8.70 6.87
C ASP A 287 6.84 -9.25 6.87
N LEU A 288 7.08 -10.21 7.76
CA LEU A 288 8.37 -10.89 7.89
C LEU A 288 8.10 -12.33 8.35
N PRO A 289 8.47 -13.36 7.59
CA PRO A 289 8.22 -14.74 7.98
C PRO A 289 9.08 -15.17 9.18
N ILE A 290 8.53 -16.00 10.06
CA ILE A 290 9.21 -16.53 11.27
C ILE A 290 10.37 -17.46 10.90
N ALA A 291 10.25 -18.18 9.79
CA ALA A 291 11.33 -18.95 9.20
C ALA A 291 11.67 -18.32 7.83
N PRO A 292 12.90 -17.82 7.61
CA PRO A 292 13.27 -17.36 6.29
C PRO A 292 13.15 -18.52 5.28
N LEU A 293 12.86 -18.22 4.02
CA LEU A 293 12.80 -19.22 2.94
C LEU A 293 14.13 -20.00 2.77
N SER A 294 15.21 -19.54 3.39
CA SER A 294 16.53 -20.17 3.43
C SER A 294 17.02 -20.38 4.87
N ALA A 295 16.72 -21.57 5.41
CA ALA A 295 17.39 -22.26 6.52
C ALA A 295 17.34 -21.68 7.94
N GLU A 296 17.04 -22.61 8.87
CA GLU A 296 16.87 -22.55 10.33
C GLU A 296 15.79 -21.57 10.88
N PRO A 297 14.84 -22.06 11.71
CA PRO A 297 13.83 -21.21 12.30
C PRO A 297 14.46 -20.10 13.14
N TYR A 298 14.02 -18.86 12.92
CA TYR A 298 14.38 -17.74 13.76
C TYR A 298 13.60 -17.86 15.08
N PRO A 299 14.23 -17.72 16.27
CA PRO A 299 13.48 -17.65 17.51
C PRO A 299 12.55 -16.43 17.46
N PRO A 300 11.30 -16.49 17.98
CA PRO A 300 10.34 -15.38 17.90
C PRO A 300 10.86 -14.04 18.42
N THR A 301 11.79 -14.05 19.39
CA THR A 301 12.46 -12.83 19.89
C THR A 301 13.21 -12.08 18.78
N ALA A 302 13.79 -12.82 17.85
CA ALA A 302 14.59 -12.25 16.78
C ALA A 302 13.72 -11.72 15.61
N GLN A 303 12.44 -12.13 15.51
CA GLN A 303 11.45 -11.48 14.63
C GLN A 303 11.03 -10.13 15.21
N GLY A 304 10.80 -10.04 16.53
CA GLY A 304 10.51 -8.78 17.22
C GLY A 304 11.63 -7.74 17.04
N ASP A 305 12.89 -8.16 17.17
CA ASP A 305 14.06 -7.30 16.91
C ASP A 305 14.10 -6.80 15.47
N ALA A 306 13.73 -7.64 14.49
CA ALA A 306 13.69 -7.25 13.09
C ALA A 306 12.59 -6.20 12.82
N TYR A 307 11.39 -6.37 13.36
CA TYR A 307 10.36 -5.32 13.30
C TYR A 307 10.82 -4.02 13.97
N ALA A 308 11.51 -4.10 15.11
CA ALA A 308 12.07 -2.93 15.77
C ALA A 308 13.12 -2.22 14.89
N GLU A 309 13.95 -2.96 14.16
CA GLU A 309 14.91 -2.38 13.20
C GLU A 309 14.22 -1.73 12.00
N ILE A 310 13.18 -2.36 11.45
CA ILE A 310 12.39 -1.79 10.36
C ILE A 310 11.81 -0.43 10.80
N VAL A 311 11.17 -0.37 11.98
CA VAL A 311 10.61 0.88 12.51
C VAL A 311 11.70 1.90 12.79
N ARG A 312 12.85 1.51 13.36
CA ARG A 312 13.98 2.43 13.58
C ARG A 312 14.51 2.97 12.26
N ALA A 313 14.54 2.19 11.18
CA ALA A 313 15.00 2.65 9.88
C ALA A 313 14.07 3.73 9.33
N CYS A 314 12.74 3.57 9.49
CA CYS A 314 11.76 4.61 9.17
C CYS A 314 11.99 5.89 9.98
N LEU A 315 12.16 5.76 11.31
CA LEU A 315 12.38 6.90 12.21
C LEU A 315 13.71 7.62 11.97
N ALA A 316 14.67 6.97 11.31
CA ALA A 316 15.98 7.54 11.00
C ALA A 316 16.03 8.29 9.66
N VAL A 317 14.94 8.35 8.90
CA VAL A 317 14.84 9.14 7.66
C VAL A 317 14.66 10.62 8.01
N SER A 318 15.57 11.45 7.53
CA SER A 318 15.46 12.92 7.64
C SER A 318 14.67 13.51 6.47
N ARG A 319 13.87 14.54 6.77
CA ARG A 319 13.16 15.37 5.80
C ARG A 319 13.62 16.82 5.89
#